data_AF-A0A7S3MII6-F1
#
_entry.id   AF-A0A7S3MII6-F1
#
_cell.length_a   1.000
_cell.length_b   1.000
_cell.length_c   1.000
_cell.angle_alpha   90.00
_cell.angle_beta   90.00
_cell.angle_gamma   90.00
#
_symmetry.space_group_name_H-M   'P 1'
#
loop_
_entity.id
_entity.type
_entity.pdbx_description
1 polymer ?
#
loop_
_entity_poly.entity_id
_entity_poly.type
_entity_poly.pdbx_seq_one_letter_code
_entity_poly.pdbx_strand_id
1 'polypeptide(L)'
;LPSYNLALDLLWIYLLAMSAFSTVALPMAKRVNGRFVCPWGGEKAMLDGLKYILNSKQMRIDLKSIPDTSKLIKAAAVDRAKCTSTTQPHATWIGHATCLYQTDGLFFLTDPVWSRRCSPSQWVGPERFVEPPIAIEDLKIDVVLLSHTHYDHLDQASAERIGNRALWIVPLGVKAIMKDFGVTNCIELDWW
;
A
#
# COMPACT_ATOMS: atom_id res chain seq x y z
N LEU A 1 54.92 -0.32 -28.23
CA LEU A 1 53.66 0.09 -28.87
C LEU A 1 52.52 -0.56 -28.09
N PRO A 2 51.72 0.18 -27.31
CA PRO A 2 50.62 -0.44 -26.58
C PRO A 2 49.50 -0.78 -27.56
N SER A 3 49.00 -2.00 -27.47
CA SER A 3 47.88 -2.52 -28.25
C SER A 3 46.58 -1.84 -27.84
N TYR A 4 46.02 -1.02 -28.73
CA TYR A 4 44.70 -0.42 -28.57
C TYR A 4 43.62 -1.50 -28.63
N ASN A 5 42.82 -1.61 -27.57
CA ASN A 5 41.82 -2.66 -27.43
C ASN A 5 40.45 -2.15 -27.90
N LEU A 6 40.22 -2.19 -29.21
CA LEU A 6 39.01 -1.75 -29.91
C LEU A 6 37.69 -2.26 -29.29
N ALA A 7 37.72 -3.41 -28.60
CA ALA A 7 36.55 -3.97 -27.93
C ALA A 7 36.09 -3.15 -26.72
N LEU A 8 37.02 -2.53 -25.99
CA LEU A 8 36.69 -1.69 -24.83
C LEU A 8 36.12 -0.34 -25.29
N ASP A 9 36.67 0.24 -26.36
CA ASP A 9 36.17 1.51 -26.90
C ASP A 9 34.77 1.37 -27.50
N LEU A 10 34.46 0.25 -28.16
CA LEU A 10 33.11 -0.05 -28.64
C LEU A 10 32.12 -0.28 -27.50
N LEU A 11 32.55 -0.88 -26.38
CA LEU A 11 31.71 -1.05 -25.20
C LEU A 11 31.37 0.30 -24.55
N TRP A 12 32.33 1.23 -24.50
CA TRP A 12 32.10 2.58 -24.00
C TRP A 12 31.19 3.40 -24.92
N ILE A 13 31.34 3.28 -26.24
CA ILE A 13 30.45 3.91 -27.22
C ILE A 13 29.03 3.33 -27.12
N TYR A 14 28.90 2.02 -26.91
CA TYR A 14 27.59 1.38 -26.70
C TYR A 14 26.93 1.82 -25.39
N LEU A 15 27.69 1.93 -24.29
CA LEU A 15 27.20 2.43 -23.01
C LEU A 15 26.81 3.92 -23.06
N LEU A 16 27.55 4.75 -23.81
CA LEU A 16 27.19 6.15 -24.08
C LEU A 16 25.96 6.26 -24.97
N ALA A 17 25.81 5.40 -25.98
CA ALA A 17 24.61 5.36 -26.83
C ALA A 17 23.36 4.88 -26.05
N MET A 18 23.51 4.02 -25.05
CA MET A 18 22.42 3.62 -24.14
C MET A 18 22.07 4.68 -23.08
N SER A 19 22.91 5.70 -22.87
CA SER A 19 22.61 6.82 -21.97
C SER A 19 21.65 7.86 -22.59
N ALA A 20 21.36 7.76 -23.88
CA ALA A 20 20.25 8.46 -24.52
C ALA A 20 18.92 7.75 -24.19
N PHE A 21 18.60 7.67 -22.90
CA PHE A 21 17.22 7.44 -22.49
C PHE A 21 16.41 8.58 -23.07
N SER A 22 15.62 8.25 -24.09
CA SER A 22 14.53 9.07 -24.58
C SER A 22 13.86 9.77 -23.41
N THR A 23 13.85 11.11 -23.42
CA THR A 23 13.05 11.93 -22.50
C THR A 23 11.56 11.79 -22.88
N VAL A 24 11.05 10.56 -22.88
CA VAL A 24 9.61 10.35 -22.81
C VAL A 24 9.24 10.87 -21.44
N ALA A 25 8.57 12.03 -21.42
CA ALA A 25 7.95 12.52 -20.20
C ALA A 25 7.06 11.40 -19.67
N LEU A 26 7.46 10.83 -18.53
CA LEU A 26 6.71 9.77 -17.91
C LEU A 26 5.33 10.32 -17.51
N PRO A 27 4.29 9.49 -17.60
CA PRO A 27 2.94 9.93 -17.31
C PRO A 27 2.82 10.26 -15.81
N MET A 28 2.85 11.56 -15.49
CA MET A 28 2.65 12.08 -14.13
C MET A 28 1.17 12.29 -13.78
N ALA A 29 0.82 12.28 -12.49
CA ALA A 29 -0.53 12.62 -12.07
C ALA A 29 -0.86 14.07 -12.42
N LYS A 30 -2.08 14.30 -12.89
CA LYS A 30 -2.58 15.66 -13.16
C LYS A 30 -3.47 16.11 -12.03
N ARG A 31 -3.31 17.36 -11.61
CA ARG A 31 -4.25 17.99 -10.68
C ARG A 31 -5.41 18.59 -11.46
N VAL A 32 -6.60 18.02 -11.31
CA VAL A 32 -7.85 18.46 -11.96
C VAL A 32 -8.87 18.76 -10.86
N ASN A 33 -9.42 19.98 -10.83
CA ASN A 33 -10.42 20.41 -9.83
C ASN A 33 -10.02 20.11 -8.37
N GLY A 34 -8.73 20.28 -8.05
CA GLY A 34 -8.18 20.04 -6.71
C GLY A 34 -7.89 18.57 -6.37
N ARG A 35 -8.18 17.61 -7.26
CA ARG A 35 -7.90 16.17 -7.10
C ARG A 35 -6.74 15.73 -7.99
N PHE A 36 -5.96 14.75 -7.54
CA PHE A 36 -4.98 14.08 -8.39
C PHE A 36 -5.66 12.98 -9.20
N VAL A 37 -5.43 13.00 -10.50
CA VAL A 37 -5.96 12.01 -11.45
C VAL A 37 -4.77 11.24 -12.02
N CYS A 38 -4.81 9.92 -11.84
CA CYS A 38 -3.83 9.02 -12.44
C CYS A 38 -3.88 9.16 -13.96
N PRO A 39 -2.74 9.17 -14.67
CA PRO A 39 -2.72 9.38 -16.11
C PRO A 39 -3.38 8.25 -16.91
N TRP A 40 -3.57 7.07 -16.30
CA TRP A 40 -4.26 5.92 -16.87
C TRP A 40 -5.69 5.71 -16.32
N GLY A 41 -6.20 6.61 -15.47
CA GLY A 41 -7.51 6.50 -14.83
C GLY A 41 -8.47 7.63 -15.22
N GLY A 42 -9.72 7.28 -15.55
CA GLY A 42 -10.79 8.27 -15.70
C GLY A 42 -11.32 8.74 -14.34
N GLU A 43 -11.90 9.95 -14.27
CA GLU A 43 -12.65 10.39 -13.10
C GLU A 43 -13.83 9.42 -12.86
N LYS A 44 -13.80 8.66 -11.77
CA LYS A 44 -14.99 7.92 -11.32
C LYS A 44 -15.88 8.89 -10.56
N ALA A 45 -17.08 9.14 -11.08
CA ALA A 45 -18.01 10.07 -10.46
C ALA A 45 -18.64 9.47 -9.20
N MET A 46 -19.08 10.32 -8.27
CA MET A 46 -19.87 9.89 -7.10
C MET A 46 -21.15 9.14 -7.53
N LEU A 47 -21.72 9.56 -8.67
CA LEU A 47 -22.84 8.88 -9.33
C LEU A 47 -22.47 7.50 -9.86
N ASP A 48 -21.21 7.20 -10.14
CA ASP A 48 -20.80 5.86 -10.57
C ASP A 48 -20.76 4.89 -9.38
N GLY A 49 -20.49 5.39 -8.17
CA GLY A 49 -20.71 4.63 -6.92
C GLY A 49 -22.20 4.36 -6.68
N LEU A 50 -23.06 5.37 -6.89
CA LEU A 50 -24.51 5.20 -6.77
C LEU A 50 -25.06 4.25 -7.84
N LYS A 51 -24.62 4.40 -9.09
CA LYS A 51 -24.94 3.48 -10.20
C LYS A 51 -24.40 2.09 -9.92
N TYR A 52 -23.21 1.93 -9.33
CA TYR A 52 -22.70 0.63 -8.95
C TYR A 52 -23.60 -0.02 -7.89
N ILE A 53 -23.98 0.71 -6.84
CA ILE A 53 -24.91 0.20 -5.81
C ILE A 53 -26.29 -0.16 -6.40
N LEU A 54 -26.81 0.66 -7.30
CA LEU A 54 -28.14 0.45 -7.92
C LEU A 54 -28.12 -0.62 -9.03
N ASN A 55 -27.02 -0.72 -9.78
CA ASN A 55 -26.83 -1.65 -10.90
C ASN A 55 -25.98 -2.87 -10.52
N SER A 56 -25.62 -3.10 -9.26
CA SER A 56 -24.91 -4.31 -8.80
C SER A 56 -25.82 -5.55 -8.80
N LYS A 57 -26.64 -5.72 -9.84
CA LYS A 57 -27.33 -6.98 -10.14
C LYS A 57 -26.36 -8.10 -10.52
N GLN A 58 -25.05 -7.88 -10.52
CA GLN A 58 -24.07 -8.86 -10.99
C GLN A 58 -22.87 -9.03 -10.04
N MET A 59 -23.19 -9.66 -8.92
CA MET A 59 -22.46 -10.74 -8.23
C MET A 59 -22.92 -10.71 -6.77
N ARG A 60 -24.22 -10.93 -6.57
CA ARG A 60 -24.67 -11.45 -5.28
C ARG A 60 -24.23 -12.90 -5.26
N ILE A 61 -22.98 -13.13 -4.89
CA ILE A 61 -22.63 -14.42 -4.30
C ILE A 61 -23.63 -14.56 -3.16
N ASP A 62 -24.48 -15.58 -3.21
CA ASP A 62 -25.38 -15.83 -2.11
C ASP A 62 -24.50 -16.22 -0.94
N LEU A 63 -24.17 -15.25 -0.08
CA LEU A 63 -23.30 -15.44 1.08
C LEU A 63 -23.83 -16.55 1.99
N LYS A 64 -25.14 -16.87 1.93
CA LYS A 64 -25.74 -18.00 2.65
C LYS A 64 -25.42 -19.36 2.02
N SER A 65 -25.14 -19.38 0.71
CA SER A 65 -24.74 -20.58 -0.03
C SER A 65 -23.25 -20.89 0.06
N ILE A 66 -22.43 -19.91 0.45
CA ILE A 66 -21.03 -20.16 0.79
C ILE A 66 -21.01 -20.85 2.15
N PRO A 67 -20.41 -22.05 2.27
CA PRO A 67 -20.20 -22.66 3.58
C PRO A 67 -19.46 -21.68 4.48
N ASP A 68 -19.89 -21.58 5.74
CA ASP A 68 -19.19 -20.74 6.72
C ASP A 68 -17.78 -21.29 6.97
N THR A 69 -16.81 -20.78 6.19
CA THR A 69 -15.40 -21.14 6.31
C THR A 69 -14.67 -20.27 7.32
N SER A 70 -15.35 -19.35 8.02
CA SER A 70 -14.72 -18.52 9.06
C SER A 70 -14.06 -19.36 10.15
N LYS A 71 -14.63 -20.54 10.44
CA LYS A 71 -14.07 -21.52 11.39
C LYS A 71 -12.87 -22.31 10.85
N LEU A 72 -12.68 -22.31 9.52
CA LEU A 72 -11.58 -23.00 8.85
C LEU A 72 -10.33 -22.13 8.76
N ILE A 73 -10.51 -20.80 8.68
CA ILE A 73 -9.41 -19.85 8.62
C ILE A 73 -9.08 -19.39 10.04
N LYS A 74 -8.17 -20.11 10.70
CA LYS A 74 -7.61 -19.67 11.98
C LYS A 74 -6.47 -18.69 11.71
N ALA A 75 -6.40 -17.63 12.51
CA ALA A 75 -5.22 -16.78 12.56
C ALA A 75 -4.00 -17.67 12.83
N ALA A 76 -3.05 -17.67 11.89
CA ALA A 76 -1.79 -18.37 12.10
C ALA A 76 -1.03 -17.67 13.24
N ALA A 77 -0.36 -18.45 14.09
CA ALA A 77 0.54 -17.86 15.08
C ALA A 77 1.64 -17.09 14.34
N VAL A 78 1.79 -15.79 14.63
CA VAL A 78 2.90 -15.01 14.10
C VAL A 78 4.16 -15.45 14.82
N ASP A 79 5.17 -15.88 14.06
CA ASP A 79 6.51 -16.09 14.58
C ASP A 79 7.13 -14.72 14.92
N ARG A 80 6.96 -14.29 16.17
CA ARG A 80 7.43 -12.99 16.67
C ARG A 80 8.95 -12.84 16.53
N ALA A 81 9.70 -13.94 16.54
CA ALA A 81 11.15 -13.89 16.33
C ALA A 81 11.49 -13.44 14.90
N LYS A 82 10.72 -13.88 13.91
CA LYS A 82 10.88 -13.42 12.52
C LYS A 82 10.49 -11.96 12.31
N CYS A 83 9.55 -11.45 13.11
CA CYS A 83 9.20 -10.03 13.15
C CYS A 83 10.26 -9.14 13.82
N THR A 84 11.41 -9.69 14.22
CA THR A 84 12.55 -8.94 14.77
C THR A 84 13.89 -9.26 14.10
N SER A 85 13.93 -10.30 13.26
CA SER A 85 15.15 -10.72 12.55
C SER A 85 15.54 -9.72 11.46
N THR A 86 16.81 -9.30 11.46
CA THR A 86 17.32 -8.21 10.61
C THR A 86 18.30 -8.67 9.52
N THR A 87 18.57 -9.97 9.40
CA THR A 87 19.67 -10.50 8.56
C THR A 87 19.23 -11.07 7.22
N GLN A 88 17.96 -11.43 7.05
CA GLN A 88 17.43 -11.93 5.78
C GLN A 88 16.09 -11.27 5.47
N PRO A 89 15.80 -10.96 4.20
CA PRO A 89 14.52 -10.43 3.81
C PRO A 89 13.39 -11.39 4.19
N HIS A 90 12.36 -10.86 4.86
CA HIS A 90 11.21 -11.64 5.30
C HIS A 90 9.93 -10.86 5.03
N ALA A 91 8.84 -11.58 4.83
CA ALA A 91 7.51 -11.01 4.67
C ALA A 91 6.53 -11.79 5.55
N THR A 92 5.83 -11.09 6.43
CA THR A 92 4.72 -11.60 7.22
C THR A 92 3.42 -11.02 6.68
N TRP A 93 2.53 -11.88 6.18
CA TRP A 93 1.18 -11.46 5.86
C TRP A 93 0.35 -11.35 7.14
N ILE A 94 -0.17 -10.16 7.43
CA ILE A 94 -0.98 -9.87 8.62
C ILE A 94 -2.46 -10.04 8.30
N GLY A 95 -2.87 -9.74 7.07
CA GLY A 95 -4.23 -9.91 6.57
C GLY A 95 -4.61 -8.85 5.54
N HIS A 96 -5.54 -9.18 4.64
CA HIS A 96 -5.90 -8.31 3.52
C HIS A 96 -4.66 -7.85 2.73
N ALA A 97 -4.46 -6.54 2.55
CA ALA A 97 -3.29 -5.94 1.92
C ALA A 97 -2.17 -5.58 2.92
N THR A 98 -2.34 -5.90 4.20
CA THR A 98 -1.36 -5.63 5.24
C THR A 98 -0.28 -6.70 5.28
N CYS A 99 0.94 -6.31 4.88
CA CYS A 99 2.14 -7.11 4.93
C CYS A 99 3.23 -6.36 5.70
N LEU A 100 3.86 -7.04 6.65
CA LEU A 100 5.08 -6.57 7.30
C LEU A 100 6.26 -7.15 6.54
N TYR A 101 7.04 -6.29 5.88
CA TYR A 101 8.23 -6.65 5.13
C TYR A 101 9.48 -6.16 5.86
N GLN A 102 10.47 -7.03 6.00
CA GLN A 102 11.75 -6.73 6.63
C GLN A 102 12.88 -6.86 5.61
N THR A 103 13.77 -5.88 5.54
CA THR A 103 15.04 -5.98 4.80
C THR A 103 16.03 -4.97 5.35
N ASP A 104 17.33 -5.30 5.35
CA ASP A 104 18.42 -4.39 5.72
C ASP A 104 18.21 -3.67 7.08
N GLY A 105 17.61 -4.36 8.05
CA GLY A 105 17.30 -3.82 9.37
C GLY A 105 16.09 -2.88 9.46
N LEU A 106 15.41 -2.63 8.34
CA LEU A 106 14.20 -1.81 8.24
C LEU A 106 12.93 -2.65 8.18
N PHE A 107 11.87 -2.10 8.77
CA PHE A 107 10.54 -2.72 8.87
C PHE A 107 9.51 -1.86 8.13
N PHE A 108 9.01 -2.39 7.02
CA PHE A 108 8.00 -1.77 6.17
C PHE A 108 6.63 -2.40 6.47
N LEU A 109 5.60 -1.58 6.58
CA LEU A 109 4.22 -2.06 6.69
C LEU A 109 3.39 -1.50 5.54
N THR A 110 2.68 -2.36 4.81
CA THR A 110 1.77 -1.93 3.75
C THR A 110 0.35 -1.79 4.29
N ASP A 111 -0.38 -0.78 3.83
CA ASP A 111 -1.85 -0.62 3.98
C ASP A 111 -2.40 -1.15 5.33
N PRO A 112 -2.04 -0.52 6.47
CA PRO A 112 -2.29 -1.08 7.78
C PRO A 112 -3.77 -1.02 8.17
N VAL A 113 -4.40 -2.18 8.37
CA VAL A 113 -5.80 -2.29 8.82
C VAL A 113 -5.95 -3.23 10.02
N TRP A 114 -6.14 -2.63 11.20
CA TRP A 114 -6.42 -3.32 12.46
C TRP A 114 -7.88 -3.20 12.91
N SER A 115 -8.64 -2.24 12.38
CA SER A 115 -10.06 -2.10 12.71
C SER A 115 -10.88 -3.36 12.39
N ARG A 116 -11.95 -3.55 13.16
CA ARG A 116 -12.90 -4.65 12.95
C ARG A 116 -13.69 -4.48 11.65
N ARG A 117 -14.02 -3.23 11.29
CA ARG A 117 -14.71 -2.92 10.03
C ARG A 117 -13.93 -1.94 9.17
N CYS A 118 -13.86 -2.24 7.88
CA CYS A 118 -13.33 -1.34 6.85
C CYS A 118 -14.45 -0.39 6.39
N SER A 119 -14.76 0.60 7.21
CA SER A 119 -15.91 1.49 7.03
C SER A 119 -15.71 2.81 7.76
N PRO A 120 -16.34 3.92 7.32
CA PRO A 120 -16.39 5.15 8.09
C PRO A 120 -17.09 5.00 9.45
N SER A 121 -17.77 3.88 9.70
CA SER A 121 -18.44 3.57 10.96
C SER A 121 -18.12 2.14 11.41
N GLN A 122 -17.81 1.96 12.69
CA GLN A 122 -17.61 0.62 13.26
C GLN A 122 -18.92 -0.16 13.50
N TRP A 123 -20.07 0.46 13.23
CA TRP A 123 -21.40 -0.16 13.37
C TRP A 123 -21.92 -0.80 12.08
N VAL A 124 -21.50 -0.30 10.92
CA VAL A 124 -22.02 -0.72 9.61
C VAL A 124 -20.87 -0.89 8.63
N GLY A 125 -21.01 -1.80 7.67
CA GLY A 125 -20.02 -2.04 6.63
C GLY A 125 -19.26 -3.36 6.80
N PRO A 126 -18.32 -3.66 5.88
CA PRO A 126 -17.63 -4.94 5.84
C PRO A 126 -16.89 -5.23 7.13
N GLU A 127 -17.16 -6.39 7.73
CA GLU A 127 -16.45 -6.90 8.90
C GLU A 127 -15.33 -7.83 8.47
N ARG A 128 -14.18 -7.75 9.15
CA ARG A 128 -13.15 -8.77 8.98
C ARG A 128 -13.63 -10.11 9.56
N PHE A 129 -13.31 -11.21 8.88
CA PHE A 129 -13.63 -12.56 9.36
C PHE A 129 -12.61 -13.09 10.38
N VAL A 130 -11.37 -12.62 10.30
CA VAL A 130 -10.24 -13.12 11.10
C VAL A 130 -9.52 -11.94 11.71
N GLU A 131 -9.42 -11.89 13.03
CA GLU A 131 -8.69 -10.85 13.77
C GLU A 131 -7.21 -10.77 13.35
N PRO A 132 -6.57 -9.59 13.43
CA PRO A 132 -5.17 -9.49 13.09
C PRO A 132 -4.36 -10.31 14.09
N PRO A 133 -3.38 -11.11 13.63
CA PRO A 133 -2.75 -12.13 14.46
C PRO A 133 -1.73 -11.55 15.48
N ILE A 134 -1.52 -10.23 15.47
CA ILE A 134 -0.62 -9.49 16.35
C ILE A 134 -1.14 -8.07 16.57
N ALA A 135 -0.94 -7.51 17.76
CA ALA A 135 -1.28 -6.12 18.05
C ALA A 135 -0.35 -5.17 17.27
N ILE A 136 -0.87 -4.02 16.84
CA ILE A 136 -0.08 -3.06 16.05
C ILE A 136 1.06 -2.44 16.88
N GLU A 137 0.85 -2.33 18.20
CA GLU A 137 1.83 -1.84 19.18
C GLU A 137 3.01 -2.80 19.35
N ASP A 138 2.79 -4.10 19.14
CA ASP A 138 3.82 -5.15 19.23
C ASP A 138 4.74 -5.16 17.99
N LEU A 139 4.41 -4.38 16.95
CA LEU A 139 5.19 -4.32 15.70
C LEU A 139 6.21 -3.20 15.71
N LYS A 140 7.47 -3.54 15.40
CA LYS A 140 8.44 -2.56 14.91
C LYS A 140 8.03 -2.15 13.49
N ILE A 141 7.91 -0.85 13.27
CA ILE A 141 7.52 -0.24 12.00
C ILE A 141 8.38 1.00 11.82
N ASP A 142 9.22 1.00 10.80
CA ASP A 142 10.06 2.14 10.45
C ASP A 142 9.40 2.97 9.34
N VAL A 143 8.76 2.29 8.37
CA VAL A 143 8.11 2.91 7.21
C VAL A 143 6.73 2.29 6.99
N VAL A 144 5.73 3.13 6.68
CA VAL A 144 4.42 2.70 6.19
C VAL A 144 4.28 3.10 4.72
N LEU A 145 3.86 2.15 3.89
CA LEU A 145 3.54 2.36 2.49
C LEU A 145 2.03 2.30 2.32
N LEU A 146 1.43 3.44 1.95
CA LEU A 146 0.00 3.52 1.66
C LEU A 146 -0.22 3.53 0.16
N SER A 147 -1.01 2.59 -0.35
CA SER A 147 -1.30 2.48 -1.78
C SER A 147 -2.37 3.48 -2.24
N HIS A 148 -3.45 3.65 -1.46
CA HIS A 148 -4.56 4.57 -1.75
C HIS A 148 -5.46 4.76 -0.51
N THR A 149 -6.55 5.54 -0.64
CA THR A 149 -7.34 6.03 0.48
C THR A 149 -8.65 5.28 0.74
N HIS A 150 -8.87 4.10 0.18
CA HIS A 150 -10.09 3.33 0.50
C HIS A 150 -10.03 2.78 1.93
N TYR A 151 -11.17 2.59 2.58
CA TYR A 151 -11.26 2.20 4.00
C TYR A 151 -10.65 0.82 4.32
N ASP A 152 -10.47 -0.03 3.31
CA ASP A 152 -9.79 -1.32 3.42
C ASP A 152 -8.27 -1.23 3.25
N HIS A 153 -7.73 -0.04 2.96
CA HIS A 153 -6.29 0.23 2.88
C HIS A 153 -5.82 1.37 3.81
N LEU A 154 -6.66 2.40 4.00
CA LEU A 154 -6.47 3.52 4.92
C LEU A 154 -7.46 3.40 6.08
N ASP A 155 -7.01 2.79 7.17
CA ASP A 155 -7.76 2.72 8.42
C ASP A 155 -7.30 3.82 9.38
N GLN A 156 -8.19 4.79 9.66
CA GLN A 156 -7.90 5.93 10.53
C GLN A 156 -7.38 5.47 11.90
N ALA A 157 -8.01 4.47 12.52
CA ALA A 157 -7.62 4.00 13.86
C ALA A 157 -6.21 3.39 13.84
N SER A 158 -5.84 2.67 12.77
CA SER A 158 -4.48 2.16 12.59
C SER A 158 -3.49 3.29 12.38
N ALA A 159 -3.84 4.29 11.58
CA ALA A 159 -2.99 5.46 11.32
C ALA A 159 -2.69 6.24 12.62
N GLU A 160 -3.72 6.49 13.43
CA GLU A 160 -3.60 7.16 14.74
C GLU A 160 -2.73 6.35 15.72
N ARG A 161 -2.90 5.02 15.78
CA ARG A 161 -2.13 4.13 16.66
C ARG A 161 -0.67 3.96 16.26
N ILE A 162 -0.36 3.96 14.96
CA ILE A 162 1.03 3.99 14.49
C ILE A 162 1.61 5.38 14.73
N GLY A 163 0.86 6.43 14.37
CA GLY A 163 1.26 7.82 14.56
C GLY A 163 2.58 8.14 13.86
N ASN A 164 3.40 8.94 14.55
CA ASN A 164 4.64 9.50 14.02
C ASN A 164 5.89 8.64 14.25
N ARG A 165 5.76 7.45 14.85
CA ARG A 165 6.90 6.54 15.10
C ARG A 165 7.44 5.90 13.82
N ALA A 166 6.66 5.92 12.75
CA ALA A 166 7.03 5.48 11.41
C ALA A 166 6.96 6.65 10.43
N LEU A 167 7.76 6.58 9.37
CA LEU A 167 7.63 7.44 8.21
C LEU A 167 6.49 6.93 7.32
N TRP A 168 5.53 7.78 7.01
CA TRP A 168 4.45 7.46 6.09
C TRP A 168 4.76 7.92 4.68
N ILE A 169 4.77 6.99 3.73
CA ILE A 169 4.87 7.28 2.30
C ILE A 169 3.48 7.08 1.71
N VAL A 170 2.89 8.17 1.21
CA VAL A 170 1.50 8.19 0.75
C VAL A 170 1.39 8.77 -0.66
N PRO A 171 0.26 8.52 -1.36
CA PRO A 171 0.01 9.13 -2.66
C PRO A 171 -0.19 10.65 -2.56
N LEU A 172 -0.04 11.35 -3.69
CA LEU A 172 -0.31 12.79 -3.77
C LEU A 172 -1.71 13.16 -3.26
N GLY A 173 -1.78 14.22 -2.44
CA GLY A 173 -3.02 14.78 -1.88
C GLY A 173 -3.49 14.10 -0.59
N VAL A 174 -2.83 13.04 -0.13
CA VAL A 174 -3.22 12.26 1.06
C VAL A 174 -2.60 12.80 2.35
N LYS A 175 -1.49 13.54 2.30
CA LYS A 175 -0.85 14.08 3.51
C LYS A 175 -1.75 15.03 4.30
N ALA A 176 -2.69 15.71 3.64
CA ALA A 176 -3.67 16.54 4.32
C ALA A 176 -4.56 15.72 5.27
N ILE A 177 -5.12 14.60 4.80
CA ILE A 177 -5.94 13.73 5.66
C ILE A 177 -5.10 13.01 6.71
N MET A 178 -3.86 12.64 6.40
CA MET A 178 -2.94 12.07 7.39
C MET A 178 -2.68 13.04 8.54
N LYS A 179 -2.57 14.35 8.26
CA LYS A 179 -2.43 15.38 9.28
C LYS A 179 -3.65 15.47 10.19
N ASP A 180 -4.85 15.32 9.64
CA ASP A 180 -6.10 15.29 10.43
C ASP A 180 -6.14 14.08 11.37
N PHE A 181 -5.47 12.98 11.02
CA PHE A 181 -5.26 11.81 11.88
C PHE A 181 -4.07 11.96 12.86
N GLY A 182 -3.46 13.14 12.95
CA GLY A 182 -2.30 13.40 13.82
C GLY A 182 -0.96 12.87 13.29
N VAL A 183 -0.91 12.39 12.04
CA VAL A 183 0.31 11.91 11.38
C VAL A 183 0.98 13.05 10.61
N THR A 184 2.12 13.49 11.14
CA THR A 184 2.96 14.57 10.60
C THR A 184 4.25 14.08 9.94
N ASN A 185 4.76 12.91 10.35
CA ASN A 185 5.91 12.25 9.72
C ASN A 185 5.48 11.54 8.43
N CYS A 186 5.16 12.34 7.41
CA CYS A 186 4.53 11.87 6.18
C CYS A 186 5.10 12.59 4.95
N ILE A 187 5.41 11.82 3.90
CA ILE A 187 5.84 12.30 2.59
C ILE A 187 4.82 11.87 1.52
N GLU A 188 4.54 12.76 0.58
CA GLU A 188 3.71 12.46 -0.58
C GLU A 188 4.63 12.21 -1.78
N LEU A 189 4.32 11.16 -2.54
CA LEU A 189 5.03 10.86 -3.78
C LEU A 189 4.04 10.75 -4.94
N ASP A 190 4.48 11.20 -6.12
CA ASP A 190 3.81 10.91 -7.39
C ASP A 190 4.30 9.56 -7.94
N TRP A 191 3.57 9.06 -8.93
CA TRP A 191 4.07 8.01 -9.82
C TRP A 191 5.18 8.60 -10.70
N TRP A 192 6.21 7.81 -10.99
CA TRP A 192 7.37 8.21 -11.80
C TRP A 192 7.00 8.64 -13.21
#